data_AF-A0A1X1RDV4-F1
#
_entry.id   AF-A0A1X1RDV4-F1
#
_cell.length_a   1.000
_cell.length_b   1.000
_cell.length_c   1.000
_cell.angle_alpha   90.00
_cell.angle_beta   90.00
_cell.angle_gamma   90.00
#
_symmetry.space_group_name_H-M   'P 1'
#
loop_
_entity.id
_entity.type
_entity.pdbx_description
1 polymer ?
#
loop_
_entity_poly.entity_id
_entity_poly.type
_entity_poly.pdbx_seq_one_letter_code
_entity_poly.pdbx_strand_id
1 'polypeptide(L)'
;MLRRDRDGRDGQEPRDAGETGETGETMETADADEVTRPNEAGGAAAGAPTRAPGLRTRFGAWLGRPMTSFHLIIAVAGLLTILGLIMVLSASGVRSYGNDGSAWVIFGKQVLWTLIGVVGAYVAVRMPVRFLRRVAFSGYVVTVILLVLVLVPGIGNLANGSRKWFVVAGLSMQPSELAKIAFAIWGAHLLAARRLERASLREMLIPLVPAAVIALALIVAQPDLGQTVSLGIILLALLWYAGLPLRVFATSLLAVFMAGAALAMSAGYRSDRVRSWMNPENDPMDTGYQARQAKFALAHGGIFGDGLGQGVAKWNYLPNAHNDFIFAIIGEELGFVGAFGLLVLFGLFAYTGMRIARRSADPFLRLLTATTTMWVLGQAFINIGYVIGILPVTGIQLPLISAGGTSTAATLFMIGIMANAARHEPEAVAALRAGRDDKVNRFLRLPLPEPYVPSRLESFRDRKRVRPAQAAKAPAKAPKPAKPTAGRKAAPSRGRKAVRTPDAPPRGAVPRTAARPVRRPRHHGSGQRQARRERALEGQRYG
;
A
#
# COMPACT_ATOMS: atom_id res chain seq x y z
N MET A 1 69.41 34.91 26.67
CA MET A 1 70.20 33.79 27.23
C MET A 1 69.40 32.51 27.01
N LEU A 2 69.95 31.35 26.66
CA LEU A 2 71.30 31.00 26.21
C LEU A 2 71.22 29.67 25.41
N ARG A 3 72.10 29.51 24.40
CA ARG A 3 72.66 28.30 23.72
C ARG A 3 72.11 26.88 24.10
N ARG A 4 72.10 25.88 23.20
CA ARG A 4 73.11 25.61 22.15
C ARG A 4 72.68 24.64 21.01
N ASP A 5 73.01 25.05 19.79
CA ASP A 5 73.55 24.34 18.60
C ASP A 5 73.47 22.80 18.49
N ARG A 6 72.96 22.29 17.34
CA ARG A 6 73.77 21.57 16.32
C ARG A 6 73.01 21.17 15.02
N ASP A 7 73.57 21.63 13.89
CA ASP A 7 73.82 20.98 12.59
C ASP A 7 72.83 19.96 11.98
N GLY A 8 72.44 20.04 10.69
CA GLY A 8 72.75 21.04 9.65
C GLY A 8 72.56 20.53 8.21
N ARG A 9 72.88 21.40 7.22
CA ARG A 9 72.92 21.22 5.74
C ARG A 9 71.65 21.53 4.92
N ASP A 10 71.67 22.72 4.34
CA ASP A 10 71.21 23.09 2.99
C ASP A 10 71.98 22.28 1.90
N GLY A 11 71.67 22.29 0.60
CA GLY A 11 70.63 22.98 -0.19
C GLY A 11 71.00 23.01 -1.70
N GLN A 12 70.21 23.74 -2.49
CA GLN A 12 70.46 24.21 -3.87
C GLN A 12 70.35 23.25 -5.09
N GLU A 13 69.68 23.80 -6.12
CA GLU A 13 69.73 23.53 -7.57
C GLU A 13 71.15 23.83 -8.16
N PRO A 14 71.57 23.35 -9.37
CA PRO A 14 70.90 23.66 -10.65
C PRO A 14 71.00 22.61 -11.79
N ARG A 15 70.88 23.07 -13.04
CA ARG A 15 70.75 22.33 -14.30
C ARG A 15 72.08 22.23 -15.08
N ASP A 16 72.18 21.22 -15.93
CA ASP A 16 72.99 21.14 -17.17
C ASP A 16 72.20 20.28 -18.20
N ALA A 17 72.17 20.52 -19.52
CA ALA A 17 73.21 20.36 -20.56
C ALA A 17 73.61 18.88 -20.83
N GLY A 18 73.73 18.35 -22.07
CA GLY A 18 73.29 18.84 -23.39
C GLY A 18 74.34 18.66 -24.51
N GLU A 19 74.12 17.77 -25.49
CA GLU A 19 75.02 17.62 -26.66
C GLU A 19 74.39 16.99 -27.93
N THR A 20 75.03 17.30 -29.07
CA THR A 20 74.99 16.86 -30.50
C THR A 20 74.48 15.44 -30.88
N GLY A 21 74.14 15.08 -32.15
CA GLY A 21 74.15 15.69 -33.52
C GLY A 21 73.42 14.72 -34.50
N GLU A 22 72.94 15.03 -35.72
CA GLU A 22 73.62 15.15 -37.04
C GLU A 22 72.52 15.31 -38.14
N THR A 23 72.56 16.33 -39.01
CA THR A 23 72.81 16.33 -40.50
C THR A 23 71.87 15.60 -41.48
N GLY A 24 71.53 16.28 -42.59
CA GLY A 24 70.87 15.75 -43.81
C GLY A 24 69.40 16.19 -44.01
N GLU A 25 68.85 16.52 -45.18
CA GLU A 25 69.29 17.13 -46.46
C GLU A 25 68.06 17.03 -47.42
N THR A 26 67.64 18.12 -48.09
CA THR A 26 66.86 18.11 -49.37
C THR A 26 65.49 17.37 -49.44
N MET A 27 64.67 17.42 -50.50
CA MET A 27 64.23 18.49 -51.42
C MET A 27 63.05 17.93 -52.28
N GLU A 28 62.03 18.74 -52.59
CA GLU A 28 60.90 18.40 -53.50
C GLU A 28 60.04 17.16 -53.05
N THR A 29 58.89 16.83 -53.66
CA THR A 29 58.16 17.39 -54.81
C THR A 29 56.78 17.94 -54.43
N ALA A 30 56.15 18.65 -55.37
CA ALA A 30 54.71 18.89 -55.36
C ALA A 30 53.98 17.87 -56.24
N ASP A 31 52.74 17.56 -55.92
CA ASP A 31 51.69 17.32 -56.93
C ASP A 31 50.32 17.68 -56.35
N ALA A 32 49.31 17.83 -57.21
CA ALA A 32 47.95 18.21 -56.83
C ALA A 32 46.93 17.25 -57.44
N ASP A 33 45.85 16.93 -56.71
CA ASP A 33 44.59 16.58 -57.36
C ASP A 33 43.33 16.78 -56.49
N GLU A 34 42.17 16.75 -57.15
CA GLU A 34 40.95 17.47 -56.78
C GLU A 34 39.91 16.69 -55.91
N VAL A 35 39.14 17.41 -55.07
CA VAL A 35 37.81 17.05 -54.48
C VAL A 35 37.76 15.83 -53.53
N THR A 36 37.31 15.97 -52.26
CA THR A 36 35.89 16.23 -51.91
C THR A 36 35.69 16.65 -50.44
N ARG A 37 34.62 17.43 -50.18
CA ARG A 37 33.94 17.71 -48.87
C ARG A 37 34.61 18.77 -47.96
N PRO A 38 33.97 19.94 -47.76
CA PRO A 38 34.31 20.82 -46.65
C PRO A 38 33.67 20.32 -45.34
N ASN A 39 34.43 20.42 -44.25
CA ASN A 39 33.92 20.41 -42.87
C ASN A 39 34.46 21.67 -42.16
N GLU A 40 33.84 22.04 -41.04
CA GLU A 40 34.35 23.02 -40.05
C GLU A 40 34.50 24.48 -40.54
N ALA A 41 33.37 25.18 -40.65
CA ALA A 41 33.34 26.63 -40.40
C ALA A 41 33.03 26.85 -38.90
N GLY A 42 33.90 27.58 -38.19
CA GLY A 42 33.88 27.66 -36.72
C GLY A 42 32.67 28.39 -36.14
N GLY A 43 31.85 27.68 -35.34
CA GLY A 43 30.84 28.28 -34.48
C GLY A 43 31.36 28.46 -33.05
N ALA A 44 31.48 29.70 -32.59
CA ALA A 44 32.01 30.01 -31.25
C ALA A 44 31.06 29.54 -30.13
N ALA A 45 31.29 28.32 -29.64
CA ALA A 45 30.55 27.73 -28.52
C ALA A 45 30.96 28.39 -27.19
N ALA A 46 30.33 29.53 -26.86
CA ALA A 46 30.49 30.18 -25.57
C ALA A 46 30.23 29.19 -24.42
N GLY A 47 31.14 29.12 -23.46
CA GLY A 47 31.10 28.16 -22.35
C GLY A 47 29.85 28.33 -21.48
N ALA A 48 28.81 27.55 -21.76
CA ALA A 48 27.56 27.60 -21.02
C ALA A 48 27.82 27.24 -19.56
N PRO A 49 27.51 28.12 -18.58
CA PRO A 49 27.79 27.85 -17.18
C PRO A 49 26.99 26.62 -16.74
N THR A 50 27.67 25.60 -16.23
CA THR A 50 27.10 24.31 -15.82
C THR A 50 26.12 24.50 -14.68
N ARG A 51 24.87 24.84 -15.03
CA ARG A 51 23.85 25.37 -14.12
C ARG A 51 23.52 24.32 -13.06
N ALA A 52 24.12 24.48 -11.88
CA ALA A 52 24.08 23.48 -10.83
C ALA A 52 22.63 23.04 -10.56
N PRO A 53 22.30 21.73 -10.60
CA PRO A 53 20.92 21.29 -10.59
C PRO A 53 20.23 21.81 -9.33
N GLY A 54 19.15 22.58 -9.52
CA GLY A 54 18.41 23.20 -8.43
C GLY A 54 17.83 22.17 -7.44
N LEU A 55 17.43 22.65 -6.27
CA LEU A 55 16.97 21.77 -5.17
C LEU A 55 15.90 20.77 -5.62
N ARG A 56 14.96 21.21 -6.48
CA ARG A 56 13.90 20.37 -7.05
C ARG A 56 14.42 19.23 -7.93
N THR A 57 15.43 19.46 -8.79
CA THR A 57 16.02 18.40 -9.62
C THR A 57 16.91 17.46 -8.80
N ARG A 58 17.62 17.95 -7.78
CA ARG A 58 18.35 17.07 -6.83
C ARG A 58 17.39 16.16 -6.04
N PHE A 59 16.31 16.73 -5.52
CA PHE A 59 15.28 15.98 -4.78
C PHE A 59 14.57 14.96 -5.67
N GLY A 60 14.22 15.34 -6.91
CA GLY A 60 13.68 14.42 -7.91
C GLY A 60 14.63 13.28 -8.27
N ALA A 61 15.92 13.55 -8.45
CA ALA A 61 16.93 12.53 -8.73
C ALA A 61 17.17 11.58 -7.53
N TRP A 62 17.08 12.08 -6.29
CA TRP A 62 17.14 11.25 -5.09
C TRP A 62 15.88 10.37 -4.94
N LEU A 63 14.69 10.94 -5.17
CA LEU A 63 13.43 10.19 -5.23
C LEU A 63 13.43 9.15 -6.36
N GLY A 64 14.16 9.38 -7.46
CA GLY A 64 14.31 8.43 -8.56
C GLY A 64 15.23 7.23 -8.29
N ARG A 65 15.93 7.16 -7.14
CA ARG A 65 16.82 6.02 -6.85
C ARG A 65 16.01 4.75 -6.51
N PRO A 66 16.43 3.55 -7.00
CA PRO A 66 15.68 2.30 -6.80
C PRO A 66 15.38 1.90 -5.35
N MET A 67 16.27 2.23 -4.41
CA MET A 67 16.11 1.87 -2.99
C MET A 67 15.39 2.94 -2.15
N THR A 68 14.99 4.08 -2.73
CA THR A 68 14.48 5.21 -1.92
C THR A 68 13.17 4.88 -1.21
N SER A 69 12.29 4.07 -1.80
CA SER A 69 11.06 3.60 -1.15
C SER A 69 11.34 2.79 0.13
N PHE A 70 12.36 1.94 0.10
CA PHE A 70 12.79 1.07 1.21
C PHE A 70 13.43 1.88 2.34
N HIS A 71 14.29 2.85 2.02
CA HIS A 71 14.88 3.74 3.01
C HIS A 71 13.85 4.66 3.65
N LEU A 72 12.94 5.25 2.87
CA LEU A 72 11.90 6.12 3.38
C LEU A 72 10.99 5.41 4.39
N ILE A 73 10.52 4.18 4.09
CA ILE A 73 9.57 3.51 4.98
C ILE A 73 10.23 3.11 6.31
N ILE A 74 11.50 2.70 6.28
CA ILE A 74 12.29 2.41 7.50
C ILE A 74 12.57 3.69 8.29
N ALA A 75 13.00 4.77 7.63
CA ALA A 75 13.32 6.03 8.30
C ALA A 75 12.10 6.68 8.96
N VAL A 76 10.96 6.72 8.25
CA VAL A 76 9.71 7.28 8.79
C VAL A 76 9.18 6.44 9.95
N ALA A 77 9.18 5.11 9.81
CA ALA A 77 8.76 4.24 10.91
C ALA A 77 9.67 4.37 12.13
N GLY A 78 10.99 4.44 11.93
CA GLY A 78 11.96 4.68 13.00
C GLY A 78 11.74 6.01 13.71
N LEU A 79 11.55 7.11 12.97
CA LEU A 79 11.27 8.43 13.54
C LEU A 79 9.95 8.45 14.33
N LEU A 80 8.88 7.86 13.79
CA LEU A 80 7.60 7.73 14.49
C LEU A 80 7.77 6.90 15.79
N THR A 81 8.41 5.74 15.73
CA THR A 81 8.60 4.86 16.91
C THR A 81 9.50 5.50 17.97
N ILE A 82 10.57 6.21 17.59
CA ILE A 82 11.45 6.91 18.54
C ILE A 82 10.70 8.06 19.21
N LEU A 83 9.97 8.87 18.45
CA LEU A 83 9.11 9.93 18.99
C LEU A 83 8.05 9.34 19.93
N GLY A 84 7.42 8.23 19.54
CA GLY A 84 6.47 7.50 20.39
C GLY A 84 7.07 7.06 21.72
N LEU A 85 8.25 6.43 21.72
CA LEU A 85 8.93 6.04 22.96
C LEU A 85 9.24 7.25 23.87
N ILE A 86 9.71 8.36 23.31
CA ILE A 86 9.98 9.60 24.05
C ILE A 86 8.70 10.14 24.69
N MET A 87 7.61 10.24 23.92
CA MET A 87 6.35 10.79 24.41
C MET A 87 5.62 9.84 25.37
N VAL A 88 5.75 8.52 25.21
CA VAL A 88 5.23 7.55 26.19
C VAL A 88 6.00 7.65 27.50
N LEU A 89 7.33 7.81 27.47
CA LEU A 89 8.11 8.04 28.70
C LEU A 89 7.60 9.28 29.43
N SER A 90 7.47 10.41 28.73
CA SER A 90 6.98 11.66 29.33
C SER A 90 5.55 11.51 29.86
N ALA A 91 4.61 11.03 29.04
CA ALA A 91 3.18 10.95 29.37
C ALA A 91 2.79 9.83 30.36
N SER A 92 3.66 8.86 30.64
CA SER A 92 3.37 7.74 31.56
C SER A 92 4.13 7.80 32.88
N GLY A 93 5.27 8.48 32.97
CA GLY A 93 6.15 8.46 34.15
C GLY A 93 5.44 8.82 35.47
N VAL A 94 4.65 9.91 35.49
CA VAL A 94 3.93 10.38 36.69
C VAL A 94 2.91 9.34 37.18
N ARG A 95 2.09 8.77 36.29
CA ARG A 95 1.10 7.74 36.66
C ARG A 95 1.76 6.41 37.04
N SER A 96 2.82 6.02 36.35
CA SER A 96 3.59 4.80 36.66
C SER A 96 4.22 4.91 38.06
N TYR A 97 4.76 6.07 38.42
CA TYR A 97 5.27 6.33 39.77
C TYR A 97 4.18 6.28 40.84
N GLY A 98 3.04 6.93 40.62
CA GLY A 98 1.93 6.96 41.58
C GLY A 98 1.24 5.62 41.84
N ASN A 99 1.30 4.68 40.89
CA ASN A 99 0.69 3.34 41.04
C ASN A 99 1.68 2.26 41.47
N ASP A 100 2.83 2.17 40.80
CA ASP A 100 3.78 1.06 40.93
C ASP A 100 5.06 1.45 41.71
N GLY A 101 5.12 2.67 42.27
CA GLY A 101 6.31 3.23 42.92
C GLY A 101 7.49 3.52 41.97
N SER A 102 7.31 3.29 40.66
CA SER A 102 8.37 3.40 39.65
C SER A 102 7.83 3.96 38.34
N ALA A 103 8.44 5.06 37.88
CA ALA A 103 8.12 5.71 36.60
C ALA A 103 8.34 4.80 35.37
N TRP A 104 9.05 3.68 35.53
CA TRP A 104 9.57 2.86 34.44
C TRP A 104 8.69 1.67 34.05
N VAL A 105 7.62 1.33 34.79
CA VAL A 105 6.84 0.11 34.57
C VAL A 105 6.06 0.15 33.25
N ILE A 106 5.39 1.27 32.95
CA ILE A 106 4.65 1.44 31.69
C ILE A 106 5.63 1.56 30.51
N PHE A 107 6.66 2.39 30.64
CA PHE A 107 7.68 2.58 29.60
C PHE A 107 8.45 1.29 29.28
N GLY A 108 8.91 0.54 30.28
CA GLY A 108 9.63 -0.73 30.10
C GLY A 108 8.80 -1.78 29.36
N LYS A 109 7.49 -1.86 29.66
CA LYS A 109 6.54 -2.70 28.90
C LYS A 109 6.42 -2.23 27.44
N GLN A 110 6.32 -0.92 27.18
CA GLN A 110 6.27 -0.39 25.82
C GLN A 110 7.59 -0.62 25.05
N VAL A 111 8.76 -0.48 25.69
CA VAL A 111 10.07 -0.80 25.09
C VAL A 111 10.16 -2.29 24.74
N LEU A 112 9.79 -3.19 25.66
CA LEU A 112 9.78 -4.63 25.41
C LEU A 112 8.89 -5.01 24.21
N TRP A 113 7.67 -4.46 24.15
CA TRP A 113 6.79 -4.67 23.00
C TRP A 113 7.30 -4.02 21.70
N THR A 114 8.01 -2.90 21.79
CA THR A 114 8.65 -2.26 20.64
C THR A 114 9.81 -3.12 20.11
N LEU A 115 10.61 -3.73 20.98
CA LEU A 115 11.65 -4.69 20.61
C LEU A 115 11.06 -5.94 19.93
N ILE A 116 9.97 -6.51 20.50
CA ILE A 116 9.20 -7.59 19.86
C ILE A 116 8.70 -7.16 18.48
N GLY A 117 8.23 -5.91 18.35
CA GLY A 117 7.82 -5.31 17.07
C GLY A 117 8.94 -5.15 16.06
N VAL A 118 10.14 -4.71 16.47
CA VAL A 118 11.32 -4.57 15.61
C VAL A 118 11.83 -5.95 15.16
N VAL A 119 11.84 -6.96 16.04
CA VAL A 119 12.12 -8.35 15.66
C VAL A 119 11.07 -8.87 14.68
N GLY A 120 9.78 -8.59 14.92
CA GLY A 120 8.68 -8.89 14.00
C GLY A 120 8.86 -8.24 12.62
N ALA A 121 9.26 -6.97 12.58
CA ALA A 121 9.56 -6.23 11.36
C ALA A 121 10.77 -6.82 10.61
N TYR A 122 11.82 -7.22 11.34
CA TYR A 122 13.03 -7.86 10.81
C TYR A 122 12.77 -9.26 10.23
N VAL A 123 11.87 -10.03 10.84
CA VAL A 123 11.35 -11.29 10.27
C VAL A 123 10.48 -11.00 9.05
N ALA A 124 9.57 -10.03 9.12
CA ALA A 124 8.66 -9.70 8.03
C ALA A 124 9.36 -9.18 6.77
N VAL A 125 10.41 -8.36 6.89
CA VAL A 125 11.21 -7.92 5.74
C VAL A 125 11.98 -9.08 5.08
N ARG A 126 12.24 -10.17 5.81
CA ARG A 126 12.83 -11.42 5.30
C ARG A 126 11.84 -12.41 4.70
N MET A 127 10.56 -12.37 5.09
CA MET A 127 9.59 -13.39 4.68
C MET A 127 9.46 -13.46 3.14
N PRO A 128 9.54 -14.66 2.53
CA PRO A 128 9.29 -14.79 1.10
C PRO A 128 7.79 -14.61 0.84
N VAL A 129 7.44 -13.80 -0.15
CA VAL A 129 6.05 -13.44 -0.51
C VAL A 129 5.18 -14.69 -0.75
N ARG A 130 5.79 -15.78 -1.25
CA ARG A 130 5.14 -17.10 -1.44
C ARG A 130 4.63 -17.71 -0.13
N PHE A 131 5.39 -17.59 0.97
CA PHE A 131 4.98 -18.08 2.30
C PHE A 131 3.82 -17.24 2.84
N LEU A 132 3.93 -15.91 2.76
CA LEU A 132 2.91 -14.98 3.25
C LEU A 132 1.53 -15.23 2.58
N ARG A 133 1.52 -15.54 1.27
CA ARG A 133 0.32 -15.99 0.55
C ARG A 133 -0.17 -17.36 1.02
N ARG A 134 0.72 -18.35 1.15
CA ARG A 134 0.38 -19.74 1.55
C ARG A 134 -0.30 -19.78 2.92
N VAL A 135 0.19 -19.01 3.90
CA VAL A 135 -0.36 -19.00 5.27
C VAL A 135 -1.51 -18.00 5.45
N ALA A 136 -1.92 -17.28 4.41
CA ALA A 136 -2.88 -16.19 4.53
C ALA A 136 -4.25 -16.65 5.07
N PHE A 137 -4.83 -17.70 4.48
CA PHE A 137 -6.13 -18.23 4.90
C PHE A 137 -6.07 -18.95 6.25
N SER A 138 -5.08 -19.82 6.46
CA SER A 138 -4.92 -20.54 7.73
C SER A 138 -4.61 -19.59 8.89
N GLY A 139 -3.77 -18.57 8.67
CA GLY A 139 -3.52 -17.50 9.63
C GLY A 139 -4.78 -16.74 9.98
N TYR A 140 -5.63 -16.42 8.98
CA TYR A 140 -6.92 -15.77 9.26
C TYR A 140 -7.85 -16.66 10.10
N VAL A 141 -8.01 -17.93 9.74
CA VAL A 141 -8.81 -18.89 10.52
C VAL A 141 -8.29 -19.02 11.96
N VAL A 142 -6.97 -19.11 12.17
CA VAL A 142 -6.37 -19.10 13.51
C VAL A 142 -6.74 -17.83 14.28
N THR A 143 -6.68 -16.65 13.66
CA THR A 143 -7.07 -15.41 14.35
C THR A 143 -8.56 -15.32 14.68
N VAL A 144 -9.45 -15.90 13.87
CA VAL A 144 -10.87 -16.03 14.20
C VAL A 144 -11.07 -16.97 15.40
N ILE A 145 -10.33 -18.08 15.47
CA ILE A 145 -10.34 -18.98 16.65
C ILE A 145 -9.85 -18.24 17.90
N LEU A 146 -8.78 -17.44 17.81
CA LEU A 146 -8.29 -16.63 18.93
C LEU A 146 -9.31 -15.55 19.38
N LEU A 147 -10.06 -14.95 18.44
CA LEU A 147 -11.15 -14.01 18.74
C LEU A 147 -12.35 -14.68 19.45
N VAL A 148 -12.58 -15.98 19.24
CA VAL A 148 -13.55 -16.78 20.00
C VAL A 148 -12.99 -17.13 21.37
N LEU A 149 -11.76 -17.64 21.45
CA LEU A 149 -11.14 -18.08 22.70
C LEU A 149 -11.00 -16.96 23.74
N VAL A 150 -10.78 -15.70 23.32
CA VAL A 150 -10.66 -14.57 24.26
C VAL A 150 -12.00 -14.11 24.87
N LEU A 151 -13.14 -14.58 24.36
CA LEU A 151 -14.44 -14.37 24.99
C LEU A 151 -14.71 -15.36 26.14
N VAL A 152 -14.04 -16.54 26.10
CA VAL A 152 -14.25 -17.64 27.05
C VAL A 152 -13.78 -17.24 28.46
N PRO A 153 -14.62 -17.38 29.51
CA PRO A 153 -14.20 -17.17 30.90
C PRO A 153 -12.98 -18.04 31.24
N GLY A 154 -12.02 -17.49 31.97
CA GLY A 154 -10.80 -18.21 32.38
C GLY A 154 -9.69 -18.26 31.32
N ILE A 155 -10.00 -18.10 30.03
CA ILE A 155 -8.98 -17.94 28.97
C ILE A 155 -8.76 -16.44 28.67
N GLY A 156 -9.85 -15.70 28.46
CA GLY A 156 -9.80 -14.24 28.28
C GLY A 156 -9.70 -13.51 29.62
N ASN A 157 -8.67 -12.66 29.77
CA ASN A 157 -8.53 -11.78 30.92
C ASN A 157 -9.56 -10.64 30.85
N LEU A 158 -10.28 -10.41 31.97
CA LEU A 158 -11.28 -9.36 32.12
C LEU A 158 -10.60 -8.11 32.70
N ALA A 159 -10.51 -7.05 31.90
CA ALA A 159 -9.98 -5.75 32.31
C ALA A 159 -10.93 -4.63 31.84
N ASN A 160 -11.16 -3.62 32.68
CA ASN A 160 -12.04 -2.47 32.40
C ASN A 160 -13.41 -2.88 31.81
N GLY A 161 -14.05 -3.88 32.42
CA GLY A 161 -15.36 -4.40 32.01
C GLY A 161 -15.37 -5.25 30.73
N SER A 162 -14.21 -5.63 30.18
CA SER A 162 -14.14 -6.33 28.89
C SER A 162 -13.08 -7.45 28.83
N ARG A 163 -13.39 -8.53 28.10
CA ARG A 163 -12.43 -9.60 27.76
C ARG A 163 -11.90 -9.40 26.34
N LYS A 164 -10.66 -8.92 26.24
CA LYS A 164 -9.95 -8.58 24.99
C LYS A 164 -8.55 -9.17 24.91
N TRP A 165 -7.99 -9.62 26.03
CA TRP A 165 -6.57 -9.90 26.18
C TRP A 165 -6.33 -11.32 26.69
N PHE A 166 -5.36 -12.01 26.12
CA PHE A 166 -4.69 -13.12 26.79
C PHE A 166 -3.53 -12.55 27.62
N VAL A 167 -3.39 -12.98 28.87
CA VAL A 167 -2.27 -12.55 29.74
C VAL A 167 -1.44 -13.75 30.10
N VAL A 168 -0.17 -13.76 29.67
CA VAL A 168 0.77 -14.88 29.88
C VAL A 168 2.09 -14.30 30.38
N ALA A 169 2.57 -14.76 31.54
CA ALA A 169 3.82 -14.29 32.16
C ALA A 169 3.97 -12.76 32.23
N GLY A 170 2.88 -12.04 32.51
CA GLY A 170 2.84 -10.57 32.59
C GLY A 170 2.74 -9.84 31.23
N LEU A 171 2.80 -10.55 30.09
CA LEU A 171 2.57 -9.99 28.76
C LEU A 171 1.11 -10.13 28.36
N SER A 172 0.48 -9.02 27.96
CA SER A 172 -0.90 -8.96 27.47
C SER A 172 -0.96 -8.94 25.94
N MET A 173 -1.57 -9.96 25.32
CA MET A 173 -1.73 -10.08 23.86
C MET A 173 -3.20 -9.87 23.44
N GLN A 174 -3.47 -8.95 22.51
CA GLN A 174 -4.82 -8.66 21.99
C GLN A 174 -5.05 -9.36 20.64
N PRO A 175 -5.95 -10.36 20.53
CA PRO A 175 -6.11 -11.12 19.29
C PRO A 175 -6.63 -10.32 18.10
N SER A 176 -7.35 -9.22 18.36
CA SER A 176 -7.83 -8.28 17.33
C SER A 176 -6.70 -7.66 16.52
N GLU A 177 -5.52 -7.44 17.10
CA GLU A 177 -4.35 -6.94 16.36
C GLU A 177 -3.85 -7.98 15.34
N LEU A 178 -3.76 -9.25 15.75
CA LEU A 178 -3.42 -10.34 14.83
C LEU A 178 -4.51 -10.54 13.78
N ALA A 179 -5.79 -10.43 14.15
CA ALA A 179 -6.91 -10.56 13.22
C ALA A 179 -6.88 -9.49 12.11
N LYS A 180 -6.53 -8.24 12.45
CA LYS A 180 -6.30 -7.17 11.44
C LYS A 180 -5.17 -7.50 10.48
N ILE A 181 -4.02 -7.96 10.99
CA ILE A 181 -2.88 -8.42 10.17
C ILE A 181 -3.32 -9.52 9.21
N ALA A 182 -3.91 -10.59 9.75
CA ALA A 182 -4.29 -11.77 8.98
C ALA A 182 -5.40 -11.46 7.97
N PHE A 183 -6.39 -10.64 8.33
CA PHE A 183 -7.44 -10.19 7.42
C PHE A 183 -6.90 -9.31 6.28
N ALA A 184 -5.97 -8.40 6.57
CA ALA A 184 -5.33 -7.58 5.54
C ALA A 184 -4.54 -8.44 4.54
N ILE A 185 -3.73 -9.38 5.04
CA ILE A 185 -2.95 -10.33 4.21
C ILE A 185 -3.89 -11.23 3.39
N TRP A 186 -4.88 -11.86 4.03
CA TRP A 186 -5.82 -12.76 3.37
C TRP A 186 -6.72 -12.05 2.36
N GLY A 187 -7.31 -10.92 2.73
CA GLY A 187 -8.12 -10.10 1.84
C GLY A 187 -7.34 -9.62 0.63
N ALA A 188 -6.10 -9.16 0.81
CA ALA A 188 -5.23 -8.78 -0.30
C ALA A 188 -4.88 -9.99 -1.20
N HIS A 189 -4.64 -11.17 -0.63
CA HIS A 189 -4.34 -12.38 -1.39
C HIS A 189 -5.56 -12.86 -2.21
N LEU A 190 -6.72 -12.94 -1.55
CA LEU A 190 -8.01 -13.31 -2.13
C LEU A 190 -8.39 -12.37 -3.28
N LEU A 191 -8.35 -11.06 -3.06
CA LEU A 191 -8.71 -10.07 -4.07
C LEU A 191 -7.70 -10.05 -5.23
N ALA A 192 -6.40 -10.22 -4.96
CA ALA A 192 -5.39 -10.36 -6.01
C ALA A 192 -5.67 -11.58 -6.91
N ALA A 193 -5.98 -12.74 -6.32
CA ALA A 193 -6.29 -13.97 -7.05
C ALA A 193 -7.60 -13.87 -7.86
N ARG A 194 -8.71 -13.48 -7.22
CA ARG A 194 -10.03 -13.36 -7.89
C ARG A 194 -10.04 -12.30 -9.00
N ARG A 195 -9.37 -11.17 -8.80
CA ARG A 195 -9.20 -10.14 -9.83
C ARG A 195 -8.36 -10.62 -11.03
N LEU A 196 -7.45 -11.57 -10.81
CA LEU A 196 -6.67 -12.23 -11.86
C LEU A 196 -7.55 -13.13 -12.74
N GLU A 197 -8.46 -13.86 -12.11
CA GLU A 197 -9.39 -14.80 -12.75
C GLU A 197 -10.46 -14.09 -13.60
N ARG A 198 -10.63 -12.77 -13.41
CA ARG A 198 -11.82 -11.99 -13.81
C ARG A 198 -13.11 -12.48 -13.13
N ALA A 199 -12.98 -12.93 -11.89
CA ALA A 199 -14.11 -13.34 -11.06
C ALA A 199 -15.17 -12.22 -10.99
N SER A 200 -16.44 -12.58 -10.90
CA SER A 200 -17.51 -11.58 -10.74
C SER A 200 -17.37 -10.85 -9.40
N LEU A 201 -17.99 -9.66 -9.29
CA LEU A 201 -18.06 -8.92 -8.02
C LEU A 201 -18.66 -9.79 -6.90
N ARG A 202 -19.59 -10.69 -7.24
CA ARG A 202 -20.18 -11.64 -6.30
C ARG A 202 -19.15 -12.67 -5.80
N GLU A 203 -18.31 -13.22 -6.67
CA GLU A 203 -17.21 -14.14 -6.30
C GLU A 203 -16.07 -13.45 -5.51
N MET A 204 -15.91 -12.13 -5.65
CA MET A 204 -14.98 -11.34 -4.84
C MET A 204 -15.55 -11.00 -3.46
N LEU A 205 -16.85 -10.68 -3.37
CA LEU A 205 -17.51 -10.24 -2.14
C LEU A 205 -18.00 -11.40 -1.25
N ILE A 206 -18.54 -12.48 -1.81
CA ILE A 206 -19.04 -13.65 -1.04
C ILE A 206 -18.00 -14.26 -0.09
N PRO A 207 -16.71 -14.41 -0.45
CA PRO A 207 -15.72 -14.83 0.54
C PRO A 207 -15.35 -13.70 1.51
N LEU A 208 -15.09 -12.49 1.01
CA LEU A 208 -14.50 -11.41 1.81
C LEU A 208 -15.45 -10.83 2.87
N VAL A 209 -16.71 -10.54 2.50
CA VAL A 209 -17.63 -9.78 3.36
C VAL A 209 -18.12 -10.62 4.55
N PRO A 210 -18.59 -11.88 4.40
CA PRO A 210 -18.96 -12.71 5.55
C PRO A 210 -17.78 -12.99 6.48
N ALA A 211 -16.58 -13.19 5.93
CA ALA A 211 -15.37 -13.32 6.73
C ALA A 211 -15.11 -12.07 7.58
N ALA A 212 -15.21 -10.87 6.98
CA ALA A 212 -15.08 -9.61 7.70
C ALA A 212 -16.18 -9.43 8.77
N VAL A 213 -17.43 -9.76 8.44
CA VAL A 213 -18.58 -9.69 9.36
C VAL A 213 -18.40 -10.62 10.57
N ILE A 214 -17.85 -11.83 10.39
CA ILE A 214 -17.56 -12.75 11.50
C ILE A 214 -16.53 -12.12 12.46
N ALA A 215 -15.41 -11.60 11.95
CA ALA A 215 -14.41 -10.96 12.81
C ALA A 215 -14.91 -9.65 13.44
N LEU A 216 -15.65 -8.83 12.71
CA LEU A 216 -16.30 -7.62 13.25
C LEU A 216 -17.29 -7.97 14.36
N ALA A 217 -18.14 -8.99 14.19
CA ALA A 217 -19.10 -9.42 15.20
C ALA A 217 -18.41 -9.91 16.48
N LEU A 218 -17.35 -10.71 16.35
CA LEU A 218 -16.55 -11.17 17.50
C LEU A 218 -15.88 -10.01 18.25
N ILE A 219 -15.36 -9.00 17.53
CA ILE A 219 -14.73 -7.82 18.14
C ILE A 219 -15.78 -6.88 18.78
N VAL A 220 -16.98 -6.75 18.18
CA VAL A 220 -18.13 -6.04 18.76
C VAL A 220 -18.64 -6.73 20.04
N ALA A 221 -18.54 -8.06 20.11
CA ALA A 221 -18.85 -8.87 21.30
C ALA A 221 -17.76 -8.79 22.40
N GLN A 222 -16.58 -8.23 22.12
CA GLN A 222 -15.54 -7.90 23.11
C GLN A 222 -15.65 -6.46 23.65
N PRO A 223 -16.81 -5.78 23.52
CA PRO A 223 -16.87 -4.31 23.55
C PRO A 223 -15.67 -3.52 22.99
N ASP A 224 -15.16 -3.85 21.79
CA ASP A 224 -14.07 -3.07 21.17
C ASP A 224 -14.49 -2.23 19.97
N LEU A 225 -14.85 -0.96 20.22
CA LEU A 225 -15.17 0.00 19.16
C LEU A 225 -13.94 0.34 18.30
N GLY A 226 -12.79 0.60 18.92
CA GLY A 226 -11.58 1.02 18.21
C GLY A 226 -11.06 -0.04 17.25
N GLN A 227 -11.03 -1.30 17.68
CA GLN A 227 -10.65 -2.43 16.84
C GLN A 227 -11.71 -2.75 15.76
N THR A 228 -13.00 -2.57 16.07
CA THR A 228 -14.09 -2.71 15.06
C THR A 228 -13.91 -1.69 13.93
N VAL A 229 -13.72 -0.41 14.28
CA VAL A 229 -13.48 0.68 13.31
C VAL A 229 -12.18 0.42 12.53
N SER A 230 -11.10 0.01 13.22
CA SER A 230 -9.83 -0.31 12.59
C SER A 230 -9.92 -1.45 11.57
N LEU A 231 -10.70 -2.50 11.84
CA LEU A 231 -10.96 -3.59 10.90
C LEU A 231 -11.89 -3.16 9.75
N GLY A 232 -12.87 -2.28 10.04
CA GLY A 232 -13.71 -1.65 9.03
C GLY A 232 -12.92 -0.81 8.01
N ILE A 233 -11.91 -0.06 8.47
CA ILE A 233 -10.98 0.68 7.58
C ILE A 233 -10.20 -0.29 6.67
N ILE A 234 -9.72 -1.43 7.19
CA ILE A 234 -9.03 -2.44 6.37
C ILE A 234 -9.97 -3.00 5.30
N LEU A 235 -11.22 -3.34 5.66
CA LEU A 235 -12.22 -3.82 4.70
C LEU A 235 -12.48 -2.77 3.60
N LEU A 236 -12.77 -1.53 3.98
CA LEU A 236 -13.06 -0.44 3.02
C LEU A 236 -11.86 -0.14 2.11
N ALA A 237 -10.64 -0.16 2.64
CA ALA A 237 -9.41 0.02 1.88
C ALA A 237 -9.16 -1.14 0.88
N LEU A 238 -9.39 -2.39 1.28
CA LEU A 238 -9.33 -3.56 0.40
C LEU A 238 -10.32 -3.43 -0.77
N LEU A 239 -11.57 -3.08 -0.48
CA LEU A 239 -12.63 -2.91 -1.48
C LEU A 239 -12.28 -1.77 -2.46
N TRP A 240 -11.78 -0.64 -1.94
CA TRP A 240 -11.36 0.51 -2.73
C TRP A 240 -10.17 0.21 -3.65
N TYR A 241 -9.05 -0.30 -3.10
CA TYR A 241 -7.82 -0.51 -3.87
C TYR A 241 -7.88 -1.73 -4.82
N ALA A 242 -8.78 -2.68 -4.60
CA ALA A 242 -9.11 -3.70 -5.60
C ALA A 242 -9.85 -3.11 -6.82
N GLY A 243 -10.46 -1.93 -6.68
CA GLY A 243 -11.19 -1.25 -7.73
C GLY A 243 -12.59 -1.83 -7.96
N LEU A 244 -13.31 -2.18 -6.87
CA LEU A 244 -14.72 -2.52 -6.98
C LEU A 244 -15.54 -1.25 -7.31
N PRO A 245 -16.76 -1.37 -7.89
CA PRO A 245 -17.55 -0.21 -8.26
C PRO A 245 -17.87 0.69 -7.07
N LEU A 246 -17.87 2.01 -7.30
CA LEU A 246 -18.15 3.02 -6.28
C LEU A 246 -19.48 2.75 -5.53
N ARG A 247 -20.48 2.17 -6.20
CA ARG A 247 -21.74 1.72 -5.58
C ARG A 247 -21.52 0.73 -4.43
N VAL A 248 -20.65 -0.27 -4.61
CA VAL A 248 -20.33 -1.28 -3.58
C VAL A 248 -19.57 -0.64 -2.42
N PHE A 249 -18.58 0.21 -2.71
CA PHE A 249 -17.86 0.93 -1.68
C PHE A 249 -18.78 1.84 -0.86
N ALA A 250 -19.68 2.59 -1.53
CA ALA A 250 -20.66 3.46 -0.89
C ALA A 250 -21.68 2.69 -0.04
N THR A 251 -22.20 1.54 -0.51
CA THR A 251 -23.12 0.73 0.31
C THR A 251 -22.41 0.04 1.48
N SER A 252 -21.16 -0.39 1.33
CA SER A 252 -20.36 -0.88 2.47
C SER A 252 -20.04 0.22 3.48
N LEU A 253 -19.69 1.43 3.02
CA LEU A 253 -19.44 2.59 3.89
C LEU A 253 -20.72 3.00 4.65
N LEU A 254 -21.86 3.06 3.94
CA LEU A 254 -23.16 3.32 4.55
C LEU A 254 -23.55 2.23 5.56
N ALA A 255 -23.34 0.95 5.24
CA ALA A 255 -23.61 -0.15 6.17
C ALA A 255 -22.75 -0.07 7.44
N VAL A 256 -21.46 0.26 7.31
CA VAL A 256 -20.56 0.51 8.47
C VAL A 256 -21.03 1.72 9.28
N PHE A 257 -21.44 2.81 8.63
CA PHE A 257 -21.96 4.00 9.30
C PHE A 257 -23.28 3.71 10.05
N MET A 258 -24.23 3.04 9.40
CA MET A 258 -25.52 2.68 10.02
C MET A 258 -25.36 1.68 11.16
N ALA A 259 -24.44 0.70 11.04
CA ALA A 259 -24.11 -0.21 12.13
C ALA A 259 -23.43 0.54 13.30
N GLY A 260 -22.53 1.49 13.00
CA GLY A 260 -21.92 2.36 14.01
C GLY A 260 -22.95 3.24 14.73
N ALA A 261 -23.88 3.84 13.99
CA ALA A 261 -24.98 4.63 14.54
C ALA A 261 -25.93 3.79 15.42
N ALA A 262 -26.32 2.59 14.97
CA ALA A 262 -27.14 1.68 15.77
C ALA A 262 -26.43 1.25 17.08
N LEU A 263 -25.13 0.94 17.01
CA LEU A 263 -24.30 0.64 18.17
C LEU A 263 -24.01 1.86 19.08
N ALA A 264 -24.18 3.08 18.59
CA ALA A 264 -24.12 4.32 19.35
C ALA A 264 -25.50 4.77 19.88
N MET A 265 -26.59 4.19 19.41
CA MET A 265 -27.95 4.42 19.96
C MET A 265 -28.38 3.32 20.93
N SER A 266 -27.78 2.12 20.87
CA SER A 266 -27.92 1.08 21.89
C SER A 266 -27.35 1.55 23.23
N ALA A 267 -28.11 1.39 24.32
CA ALA A 267 -27.77 1.90 25.64
C ALA A 267 -26.44 1.38 26.21
N GLY A 268 -25.78 2.23 27.01
CA GLY A 268 -24.49 1.97 27.65
C GLY A 268 -23.32 2.61 26.90
N TYR A 269 -22.10 2.39 27.41
CA TYR A 269 -20.85 3.10 27.11
C TYR A 269 -20.65 3.68 25.68
N ARG A 270 -21.07 2.97 24.63
CA ARG A 270 -21.01 3.44 23.23
C ARG A 270 -21.91 4.66 22.96
N SER A 271 -23.12 4.68 23.54
CA SER A 271 -24.03 5.82 23.44
C SER A 271 -23.55 7.01 24.24
N ASP A 272 -22.94 6.74 25.40
CA ASP A 272 -22.52 7.78 26.33
C ASP A 272 -21.34 8.57 25.76
N ARG A 273 -20.39 7.87 25.13
CA ARG A 273 -19.27 8.43 24.32
C ARG A 273 -19.70 9.32 23.14
N VAL A 274 -20.94 9.22 22.66
CA VAL A 274 -21.49 10.07 21.59
C VAL A 274 -22.35 11.20 22.17
N ARG A 275 -23.14 10.93 23.21
CA ARG A 275 -23.92 11.94 23.94
C ARG A 275 -23.02 13.01 24.58
N SER A 276 -21.89 12.60 25.15
CA SER A 276 -20.88 13.51 25.71
C SER A 276 -20.11 14.29 24.65
N TRP A 277 -19.92 13.74 23.44
CA TRP A 277 -19.34 14.51 22.33
C TRP A 277 -20.31 15.57 21.81
N MET A 278 -21.62 15.27 21.76
CA MET A 278 -22.65 16.22 21.38
C MET A 278 -22.92 17.28 22.47
N ASN A 279 -22.90 16.91 23.75
CA ASN A 279 -23.13 17.80 24.89
C ASN A 279 -22.05 17.59 25.99
N PRO A 280 -20.82 18.13 25.81
CA PRO A 280 -19.69 17.87 26.73
C PRO A 280 -19.85 18.38 28.16
N GLU A 281 -20.80 19.28 28.39
CA GLU A 281 -21.06 19.86 29.72
C GLU A 281 -21.92 18.94 30.61
N ASN A 282 -22.68 18.02 30.00
CA ASN A 282 -23.51 17.03 30.69
C ASN A 282 -22.73 15.77 31.13
N ASP A 283 -21.47 15.64 30.71
CA ASP A 283 -20.51 14.64 31.23
C ASP A 283 -19.25 15.35 31.75
N PRO A 284 -19.33 15.97 32.94
CA PRO A 284 -18.24 16.75 33.48
C PRO A 284 -17.10 15.91 34.06
N MET A 285 -17.21 14.57 34.14
CA MET A 285 -16.32 13.69 34.92
C MET A 285 -15.64 12.54 34.15
N ASP A 286 -16.21 12.00 33.06
CA ASP A 286 -15.56 10.91 32.28
C ASP A 286 -15.08 11.42 30.91
N THR A 287 -15.91 11.30 29.89
CA THR A 287 -15.50 11.40 28.48
C THR A 287 -15.56 12.83 27.97
N GLY A 288 -16.55 13.62 28.42
CA GLY A 288 -16.60 15.07 28.24
C GLY A 288 -15.49 15.80 29.02
N TYR A 289 -15.04 15.24 30.15
CA TYR A 289 -13.85 15.71 30.86
C TYR A 289 -12.58 15.48 30.04
N GLN A 290 -12.32 14.24 29.61
CA GLN A 290 -11.15 13.87 28.78
C GLN A 290 -11.03 14.76 27.52
N ALA A 291 -12.13 14.98 26.80
CA ALA A 291 -12.15 15.79 25.59
C ALA A 291 -11.91 17.30 25.83
N ARG A 292 -12.31 17.84 26.99
CA ARG A 292 -12.03 19.24 27.35
C ARG A 292 -10.57 19.42 27.79
N GLN A 293 -10.05 18.52 28.64
CA GLN A 293 -8.66 18.57 29.10
C GLN A 293 -7.66 18.39 27.95
N ALA A 294 -7.97 17.55 26.96
CA ALA A 294 -7.18 17.45 25.74
C ALA A 294 -7.08 18.77 24.96
N LYS A 295 -8.17 19.55 24.88
CA LYS A 295 -8.18 20.87 24.25
C LYS A 295 -7.41 21.92 25.05
N PHE A 296 -7.46 21.88 26.38
CA PHE A 296 -6.66 22.79 27.22
C PHE A 296 -5.15 22.51 27.09
N ALA A 297 -4.73 21.24 27.12
CA ALA A 297 -3.33 20.86 26.89
C ALA A 297 -2.81 21.34 25.53
N LEU A 298 -3.61 21.18 24.46
CA LEU A 298 -3.30 21.72 23.13
C LEU A 298 -3.25 23.26 23.07
N ALA A 299 -3.99 23.95 23.94
CA ALA A 299 -4.00 25.41 24.00
C ALA A 299 -2.81 25.97 24.78
N HIS A 300 -2.36 25.29 25.85
CA HIS A 300 -1.22 25.71 26.67
C HIS A 300 0.09 25.74 25.87
N GLY A 301 0.44 24.66 25.18
CA GLY A 301 1.72 24.54 24.47
C GLY A 301 1.93 25.50 23.28
N GLY A 302 0.89 26.23 22.85
CA GLY A 302 1.00 27.30 21.86
C GLY A 302 1.77 26.92 20.58
N ILE A 303 2.82 27.67 20.24
CA ILE A 303 3.61 27.43 19.02
C ILE A 303 4.75 26.41 19.25
N PHE A 304 5.49 26.53 20.35
CA PHE A 304 6.76 25.81 20.58
C PHE A 304 6.73 24.74 21.67
N GLY A 305 5.67 24.72 22.49
CA GLY A 305 5.50 23.81 23.62
C GLY A 305 6.07 24.37 24.92
N ASP A 306 5.59 23.83 26.04
CA ASP A 306 6.14 24.09 27.38
C ASP A 306 7.51 23.41 27.60
N GLY A 307 7.88 22.51 26.67
CA GLY A 307 9.13 21.75 26.68
C GLY A 307 8.91 20.27 26.99
N LEU A 308 9.77 19.42 26.41
CA LEU A 308 9.77 17.98 26.70
C LEU A 308 9.90 17.73 28.20
N GLY A 309 8.97 16.96 28.75
CA GLY A 309 8.94 16.64 30.17
C GLY A 309 8.24 17.68 31.06
N GLN A 310 7.84 18.85 30.55
CA GLN A 310 7.27 19.93 31.38
C GLN A 310 5.73 20.04 31.37
N GLY A 311 5.03 19.31 30.48
CA GLY A 311 3.58 19.43 30.34
C GLY A 311 2.81 19.12 31.64
N VAL A 312 1.75 19.88 31.91
CA VAL A 312 0.98 19.77 33.16
C VAL A 312 -0.14 18.72 33.06
N ALA A 313 -0.73 18.50 31.89
CA ALA A 313 -1.91 17.63 31.72
C ALA A 313 -1.64 16.16 32.11
N LYS A 314 -0.38 15.70 32.03
CA LYS A 314 0.03 14.35 32.44
C LYS A 314 0.01 14.08 33.95
N TRP A 315 -0.13 15.10 34.80
CA TRP A 315 -0.28 14.95 36.26
C TRP A 315 -1.70 14.48 36.65
N ASN A 316 -2.18 13.43 35.98
CA ASN A 316 -3.54 12.87 36.01
C ASN A 316 -4.71 13.81 35.62
N TYR A 317 -4.48 15.10 35.34
CA TYR A 317 -5.49 16.01 34.76
C TYR A 317 -6.08 15.49 33.43
N LEU A 318 -5.30 14.76 32.63
CA LEU A 318 -5.77 14.10 31.41
C LEU A 318 -5.74 12.56 31.57
N PRO A 319 -6.88 11.91 31.88
CA PRO A 319 -6.95 10.46 32.01
C PRO A 319 -6.49 9.74 30.74
N ASN A 320 -5.67 8.71 30.92
CA ASN A 320 -5.18 7.83 29.86
C ASN A 320 -4.35 8.54 28.76
N ALA A 321 -3.72 9.69 29.10
CA ALA A 321 -2.88 10.49 28.21
C ALA A 321 -1.83 9.70 27.42
N HIS A 322 -1.17 8.70 28.01
CA HIS A 322 -0.16 7.87 27.32
C HIS A 322 -0.74 6.91 26.28
N ASN A 323 -2.04 6.57 26.35
CA ASN A 323 -2.70 5.67 25.40
C ASN A 323 -3.47 6.47 24.34
N ASP A 324 -4.57 7.12 24.74
CA ASP A 324 -5.58 7.61 23.79
C ASP A 324 -5.34 9.07 23.40
N PHE A 325 -4.89 9.89 24.36
CA PHE A 325 -4.74 11.34 24.20
C PHE A 325 -3.29 11.80 24.04
N ILE A 326 -2.37 10.94 23.58
CA ILE A 326 -0.94 11.28 23.53
C ILE A 326 -0.64 12.45 22.57
N PHE A 327 -1.49 12.66 21.57
CA PHE A 327 -1.41 13.83 20.69
C PHE A 327 -1.63 15.16 21.43
N ALA A 328 -2.41 15.18 22.53
CA ALA A 328 -2.58 16.36 23.36
C ALA A 328 -1.28 16.70 24.11
N ILE A 329 -0.62 15.70 24.69
CA ILE A 329 0.69 15.88 25.35
C ILE A 329 1.78 16.28 24.34
N ILE A 330 1.69 15.83 23.08
CA ILE A 330 2.58 16.28 22.00
C ILE A 330 2.36 17.76 21.69
N GLY A 331 1.11 18.24 21.61
CA GLY A 331 0.83 19.67 21.41
C GLY A 331 1.12 20.53 22.64
N GLU A 332 1.07 19.97 23.85
CA GLU A 332 1.48 20.63 25.10
C GLU A 332 3.01 20.78 25.18
N GLU A 333 3.77 19.68 25.09
CA GLU A 333 5.22 19.68 25.33
C GLU A 333 6.06 20.13 24.12
N LEU A 334 5.53 20.04 22.89
CA LEU A 334 6.23 20.40 21.65
C LEU A 334 5.47 21.44 20.80
N GLY A 335 4.32 21.93 21.27
CA GLY A 335 3.55 22.97 20.61
C GLY A 335 2.96 22.57 19.26
N PHE A 336 2.46 23.58 18.56
CA PHE A 336 2.07 23.46 17.15
C PHE A 336 3.19 22.90 16.28
N VAL A 337 4.46 23.27 16.52
CA VAL A 337 5.60 22.79 15.71
C VAL A 337 5.76 21.27 15.82
N GLY A 338 5.67 20.69 17.02
CA GLY A 338 5.73 19.24 17.22
C GLY A 338 4.51 18.51 16.65
N ALA A 339 3.31 19.03 16.94
CA ALA A 339 2.06 18.48 16.41
C ALA A 339 2.01 18.47 14.87
N PHE A 340 2.45 19.57 14.24
CA PHE A 340 2.58 19.68 12.78
C PHE A 340 3.69 18.78 12.23
N GLY A 341 4.84 18.70 12.91
CA GLY A 341 5.92 17.77 12.55
C GLY A 341 5.47 16.31 12.52
N LEU A 342 4.63 15.90 13.48
CA LEU A 342 4.02 14.57 13.50
C LEU A 342 3.04 14.34 12.34
N LEU A 343 2.21 15.34 12.01
CA LEU A 343 1.35 15.29 10.82
C LEU A 343 2.17 15.16 9.52
N VAL A 344 3.33 15.84 9.43
CA VAL A 344 4.27 15.70 8.30
C VAL A 344 4.89 14.30 8.26
N LEU A 345 5.22 13.68 9.40
CA LEU A 345 5.71 12.29 9.43
C LEU A 345 4.64 11.30 8.94
N PHE A 346 3.38 11.43 9.37
CA PHE A 346 2.28 10.62 8.82
C PHE A 346 2.01 10.92 7.33
N GLY A 347 2.16 12.17 6.89
CA GLY A 347 2.10 12.54 5.47
C GLY A 347 3.22 11.90 4.64
N LEU A 348 4.43 11.79 5.17
CA LEU A 348 5.56 11.12 4.53
C LEU A 348 5.40 9.59 4.55
N PHE A 349 4.79 9.03 5.59
CA PHE A 349 4.35 7.63 5.64
C PHE A 349 3.32 7.35 4.53
N ALA A 350 2.30 8.21 4.40
CA ALA A 350 1.27 8.14 3.36
C ALA A 350 1.86 8.16 1.96
N TYR A 351 2.72 9.15 1.68
CA TYR A 351 3.45 9.28 0.42
C TYR A 351 4.24 8.01 0.11
N THR A 352 4.98 7.49 1.09
CA THR A 352 5.89 6.35 0.89
C THR A 352 5.13 5.04 0.69
N GLY A 353 4.11 4.76 1.51
CA GLY A 353 3.27 3.57 1.34
C GLY A 353 2.53 3.56 0.00
N MET A 354 1.95 4.70 -0.40
CA MET A 354 1.29 4.82 -1.70
C MET A 354 2.27 4.80 -2.88
N ARG A 355 3.51 5.28 -2.71
CA ARG A 355 4.60 5.13 -3.68
C ARG A 355 4.96 3.67 -3.89
N ILE A 356 5.20 2.90 -2.82
CA ILE A 356 5.49 1.45 -2.88
C ILE A 356 4.33 0.71 -3.56
N ALA A 357 3.09 1.01 -3.19
CA ALA A 357 1.91 0.37 -3.79
C ALA A 357 1.80 0.67 -5.31
N ARG A 358 2.05 1.92 -5.74
CA ARG A 358 2.03 2.29 -7.17
C ARG A 358 3.16 1.65 -7.98
N ARG A 359 4.34 1.43 -7.37
CA ARG A 359 5.53 0.83 -8.00
C ARG A 359 5.56 -0.71 -7.91
N SER A 360 4.74 -1.31 -7.06
CA SER A 360 4.60 -2.76 -6.92
C SER A 360 4.01 -3.40 -8.18
N ALA A 361 4.79 -4.24 -8.85
CA ALA A 361 4.33 -5.06 -9.97
C ALA A 361 3.34 -6.15 -9.51
N ASP A 362 3.63 -6.80 -8.38
CA ASP A 362 2.74 -7.81 -7.79
C ASP A 362 1.40 -7.16 -7.33
N PRO A 363 0.24 -7.60 -7.86
CA PRO A 363 -1.07 -7.15 -7.40
C PRO A 363 -1.32 -7.39 -5.89
N PHE A 364 -0.77 -8.45 -5.31
CA PHE A 364 -0.91 -8.76 -3.88
C PHE A 364 -0.17 -7.74 -3.01
N LEU A 365 1.12 -7.51 -3.28
CA LEU A 365 1.93 -6.53 -2.54
C LEU A 365 1.37 -5.11 -2.70
N ARG A 366 0.86 -4.75 -3.90
CA ARG A 366 0.17 -3.48 -4.13
C ARG A 366 -1.06 -3.32 -3.24
N LEU A 367 -1.96 -4.30 -3.22
CA LEU A 367 -3.17 -4.26 -2.41
C LEU A 367 -2.85 -4.23 -0.91
N LEU A 368 -1.96 -5.09 -0.46
CA LEU A 368 -1.56 -5.19 0.95
C LEU A 368 -0.91 -3.89 1.44
N THR A 369 0.01 -3.31 0.66
CA THR A 369 0.68 -2.05 1.01
C THR A 369 -0.30 -0.88 1.05
N ALA A 370 -1.16 -0.72 0.03
CA ALA A 370 -2.14 0.37 0.01
C ALA A 370 -3.17 0.25 1.15
N THR A 371 -3.62 -0.97 1.44
CA THR A 371 -4.51 -1.28 2.57
C THR A 371 -3.87 -0.95 3.90
N THR A 372 -2.62 -1.39 4.12
CA THR A 372 -1.86 -1.13 5.36
C THR A 372 -1.62 0.37 5.56
N THR A 373 -1.29 1.08 4.47
CA THR A 373 -1.11 2.54 4.48
C THR A 373 -2.40 3.24 4.91
N MET A 374 -3.54 2.87 4.32
CA MET A 374 -4.85 3.44 4.66
C MET A 374 -5.32 3.06 6.07
N TRP A 375 -5.01 1.86 6.55
CA TRP A 375 -5.29 1.43 7.92
C TRP A 375 -4.57 2.31 8.94
N VAL A 376 -3.24 2.44 8.84
CA VAL A 376 -2.44 3.26 9.76
C VAL A 376 -2.88 4.72 9.75
N LEU A 377 -3.10 5.30 8.56
CA LEU A 377 -3.56 6.68 8.43
C LEU A 377 -4.99 6.89 8.92
N GLY A 378 -5.88 5.91 8.72
CA GLY A 378 -7.26 5.97 9.21
C GLY A 378 -7.33 5.95 10.74
N GLN A 379 -6.49 5.15 11.40
CA GLN A 379 -6.37 5.21 12.87
C GLN A 379 -5.79 6.56 13.33
N ALA A 380 -4.71 7.04 12.69
CA ALA A 380 -4.10 8.32 13.06
C ALA A 380 -5.04 9.52 12.86
N PHE A 381 -5.78 9.56 11.75
CA PHE A 381 -6.80 10.58 11.47
C PHE A 381 -7.93 10.55 12.52
N ILE A 382 -8.42 9.37 12.90
CA ILE A 382 -9.48 9.27 13.91
C ILE A 382 -8.98 9.67 15.30
N ASN A 383 -7.77 9.22 15.69
CA ASN A 383 -7.16 9.62 16.96
C ASN A 383 -7.03 11.14 17.05
N ILE A 384 -6.27 11.74 16.13
CA ILE A 384 -6.02 13.19 16.12
C ILE A 384 -7.35 13.94 16.02
N GLY A 385 -8.28 13.46 15.19
CA GLY A 385 -9.62 14.04 15.00
C GLY A 385 -10.47 14.09 16.27
N TYR A 386 -10.40 13.11 17.17
CA TYR A 386 -11.10 13.20 18.46
C TYR A 386 -10.34 13.98 19.53
N VAL A 387 -9.00 13.98 19.49
CA VAL A 387 -8.18 14.77 20.42
C VAL A 387 -8.39 16.29 20.19
N ILE A 388 -8.52 16.73 18.94
CA ILE A 388 -8.93 18.11 18.61
C ILE A 388 -10.47 18.33 18.68
N GLY A 389 -11.25 17.28 18.93
CA GLY A 389 -12.69 17.33 19.16
C GLY A 389 -13.59 17.43 17.92
N ILE A 390 -13.07 17.18 16.71
CA ILE A 390 -13.87 17.07 15.47
C ILE A 390 -14.65 15.74 15.43
N LEU A 391 -14.18 14.70 16.12
CA LEU A 391 -14.79 13.38 16.21
C LEU A 391 -15.10 12.99 17.67
N PRO A 392 -16.07 12.08 17.92
CA PRO A 392 -16.27 11.49 19.24
C PRO A 392 -15.07 10.63 19.67
N VAL A 393 -14.81 10.53 20.97
CA VAL A 393 -13.64 9.85 21.52
C VAL A 393 -13.76 8.32 21.36
N THR A 394 -13.03 7.75 20.41
CA THR A 394 -13.19 6.32 20.03
C THR A 394 -12.33 5.33 20.80
N GLY A 395 -11.33 5.78 21.58
CA GLY A 395 -10.35 4.88 22.21
C GLY A 395 -9.42 4.19 21.20
N ILE A 396 -9.19 4.81 20.04
CA ILE A 396 -8.19 4.37 19.06
C ILE A 396 -6.85 5.02 19.42
N GLN A 397 -5.84 4.19 19.68
CA GLN A 397 -4.44 4.58 19.85
C GLN A 397 -3.85 5.19 18.56
N LEU A 398 -2.87 6.09 18.70
CA LEU A 398 -2.13 6.72 17.60
C LEU A 398 -0.94 5.83 17.16
N PRO A 399 -0.97 5.22 15.96
CA PRO A 399 -0.04 4.15 15.59
C PRO A 399 1.44 4.54 15.71
N LEU A 400 2.24 3.66 16.33
CA LEU A 400 3.65 3.85 16.71
C LEU A 400 3.95 4.94 17.76
N ILE A 401 3.00 5.82 18.07
CA ILE A 401 3.18 6.92 19.02
C ILE A 401 2.66 6.55 20.41
N SER A 402 1.40 6.11 20.48
CA SER A 402 0.74 5.75 21.73
C SER A 402 1.35 4.51 22.42
N ALA A 403 1.25 4.48 23.74
CA ALA A 403 1.43 3.25 24.49
C ALA A 403 0.34 2.25 24.09
N GLY A 404 0.76 1.00 23.80
CA GLY A 404 -0.11 0.03 23.16
C GLY A 404 0.73 -1.09 22.56
N GLY A 405 1.32 -1.93 23.42
CA GLY A 405 2.41 -2.83 23.05
C GLY A 405 2.11 -3.76 21.87
N THR A 406 0.97 -4.45 21.91
CA THR A 406 0.51 -5.34 20.82
C THR A 406 0.26 -4.60 19.52
N SER A 407 -0.36 -3.41 19.59
CA SER A 407 -0.67 -2.57 18.44
C SER A 407 0.62 -1.99 17.82
N THR A 408 1.60 -1.66 18.65
CA THR A 408 2.94 -1.22 18.24
C THR A 408 3.67 -2.36 17.52
N ALA A 409 3.70 -3.56 18.11
CA ALA A 409 4.31 -4.73 17.51
C ALA A 409 3.63 -5.16 16.19
N ALA A 410 2.30 -5.11 16.14
CA ALA A 410 1.51 -5.38 14.95
C ALA A 410 1.80 -4.38 13.81
N THR A 411 1.84 -3.09 14.14
CA THR A 411 2.14 -2.03 13.17
C THR A 411 3.56 -2.16 12.63
N LEU A 412 4.55 -2.41 13.49
CA LEU A 412 5.94 -2.64 13.08
C LEU A 412 6.11 -3.89 12.20
N PHE A 413 5.46 -5.00 12.54
CA PHE A 413 5.43 -6.21 11.70
C PHE A 413 4.88 -5.92 10.30
N MET A 414 3.75 -5.20 10.21
CA MET A 414 3.14 -4.80 8.94
C MET A 414 4.02 -3.83 8.13
N ILE A 415 4.73 -2.92 8.81
CA ILE A 415 5.74 -2.05 8.18
C ILE A 415 6.94 -2.87 7.66
N GLY A 416 7.33 -3.95 8.34
CA GLY A 416 8.30 -4.92 7.82
C GLY A 416 7.81 -5.59 6.52
N ILE A 417 6.51 -5.86 6.38
CA ILE A 417 5.92 -6.32 5.11
C ILE A 417 5.92 -5.20 4.05
N MET A 418 5.67 -3.94 4.41
CA MET A 418 5.79 -2.81 3.47
C MET A 418 7.24 -2.61 3.01
N ALA A 419 8.24 -2.82 3.89
CA ALA A 419 9.65 -2.83 3.55
C ALA A 419 10.02 -4.03 2.66
N ASN A 420 9.44 -5.21 2.89
CA ASN A 420 9.54 -6.35 1.97
C ASN A 420 9.00 -5.98 0.58
N ALA A 421 7.82 -5.35 0.51
CA ALA A 421 7.20 -4.92 -0.74
C ALA A 421 8.05 -3.88 -1.49
N ALA A 422 8.65 -2.91 -0.79
CA ALA A 422 9.56 -1.93 -1.37
C ALA A 422 10.79 -2.57 -2.07
N ARG A 423 11.31 -3.69 -1.53
CA ARG A 423 12.42 -4.45 -2.14
C ARG A 423 11.97 -5.23 -3.39
N HIS A 424 10.67 -5.44 -3.57
CA HIS A 424 10.07 -6.14 -4.71
C HIS A 424 9.52 -5.16 -5.79
N GLU A 425 9.81 -3.85 -5.70
CA GLU A 425 9.63 -2.94 -6.85
C GLU A 425 10.55 -3.37 -8.03
N PRO A 426 10.13 -3.27 -9.30
CA PRO A 426 10.95 -3.73 -10.44
C PRO A 426 12.33 -3.08 -10.52
N GLU A 427 12.41 -1.76 -10.27
CA GLU A 427 13.67 -1.02 -10.19
C GLU A 427 14.56 -1.55 -9.04
N ALA A 428 13.96 -1.83 -7.89
CA ALA A 428 14.64 -2.32 -6.69
C ALA A 428 15.24 -3.71 -6.90
N VAL A 429 14.46 -4.63 -7.47
CA VAL A 429 14.89 -5.99 -7.82
C VAL A 429 16.03 -5.96 -8.85
N ALA A 430 15.92 -5.10 -9.88
CA ALA A 430 16.97 -4.94 -10.88
C ALA A 430 18.27 -4.37 -10.27
N ALA A 431 18.19 -3.35 -9.41
CA ALA A 431 19.34 -2.74 -8.76
C ALA A 431 20.10 -3.72 -7.85
N LEU A 432 19.38 -4.49 -7.03
CA LEU A 432 19.98 -5.48 -6.12
C LEU A 432 20.58 -6.67 -6.87
N ARG A 433 19.97 -7.11 -7.98
CA ARG A 433 20.51 -8.18 -8.83
C ARG A 433 21.69 -7.74 -9.70
N ALA A 434 21.77 -6.46 -10.04
CA ALA A 434 22.93 -5.85 -10.71
C ALA A 434 24.10 -5.53 -9.76
N GLY A 435 24.12 -6.09 -8.54
CA GLY A 435 25.22 -5.95 -7.60
C GLY A 435 25.44 -4.54 -7.03
N ARG A 436 24.47 -3.62 -7.16
CA ARG A 436 24.61 -2.28 -6.56
C ARG A 436 24.65 -2.41 -5.04
N ASP A 437 25.75 -1.97 -4.43
CA ASP A 437 25.92 -2.09 -2.99
C ASP A 437 24.91 -1.24 -2.23
N ASP A 438 24.11 -1.91 -1.40
CA ASP A 438 23.16 -1.29 -0.51
C ASP A 438 23.52 -1.63 0.94
N LYS A 439 24.12 -0.66 1.63
CA LYS A 439 24.67 -0.84 2.97
C LYS A 439 23.63 -1.35 3.98
N VAL A 440 22.37 -0.95 3.84
CA VAL A 440 21.27 -1.37 4.74
C VAL A 440 20.88 -2.83 4.47
N ASN A 441 20.72 -3.24 3.21
CA ASN A 441 20.49 -4.64 2.85
C ASN A 441 21.65 -5.55 3.27
N ARG A 442 22.91 -5.07 3.12
CA ARG A 442 24.13 -5.79 3.53
C ARG A 442 24.18 -5.95 5.06
N PHE A 443 24.03 -4.87 5.81
CA PHE A 443 24.01 -4.88 7.28
C PHE A 443 22.91 -5.78 7.84
N LEU A 444 21.69 -5.64 7.32
CA LEU A 444 20.54 -6.48 7.69
C LEU A 444 20.62 -7.90 7.09
N ARG A 445 21.66 -8.25 6.32
CA ARG A 445 21.88 -9.56 5.64
C ARG A 445 20.65 -10.07 4.86
N LEU A 446 19.92 -9.18 4.17
CA LEU A 446 18.60 -9.50 3.61
C LEU A 446 18.69 -10.37 2.34
N PRO A 447 17.82 -11.39 2.18
CA PRO A 447 17.82 -12.26 1.00
C PRO A 447 17.46 -11.48 -0.27
N LEU A 448 18.07 -11.84 -1.41
CA LEU A 448 17.77 -11.22 -2.70
C LEU A 448 16.29 -11.42 -3.08
N PRO A 449 15.57 -10.36 -3.48
CA PRO A 449 14.16 -10.49 -3.84
C PRO A 449 13.95 -11.28 -5.14
N GLU A 450 12.80 -11.94 -5.23
CA GLU A 450 12.34 -12.63 -6.43
C GLU A 450 11.59 -11.65 -7.35
N PRO A 451 11.92 -11.56 -8.65
CA PRO A 451 11.09 -10.85 -9.61
C PRO A 451 9.68 -11.44 -9.61
N TYR A 452 8.66 -10.57 -9.64
CA TYR A 452 7.30 -11.02 -9.90
C TYR A 452 7.21 -11.56 -11.33
N VAL A 453 7.08 -12.89 -11.46
CA VAL A 453 6.83 -13.55 -12.74
C VAL A 453 5.31 -13.71 -12.89
N PRO A 454 4.65 -12.99 -13.82
CA PRO A 454 3.23 -13.20 -14.10
C PRO A 454 3.00 -14.61 -14.64
N SER A 455 1.91 -15.25 -14.22
CA SER A 455 1.54 -16.59 -14.67
C SER A 455 1.39 -16.68 -16.19
N ARG A 456 1.41 -17.92 -16.72
CA ARG A 456 1.13 -18.18 -18.14
C ARG A 456 -0.25 -17.63 -18.58
N LEU A 457 -1.21 -17.59 -17.66
CA LEU A 457 -2.53 -17.02 -17.89
C LEU A 457 -2.51 -15.49 -17.94
N GLU A 458 -1.80 -14.81 -17.04
CA GLU A 458 -1.60 -13.35 -17.08
C GLU A 458 -0.90 -12.92 -18.37
N SER A 459 0.26 -13.51 -18.67
CA SER A 459 1.06 -13.15 -19.84
C SER A 459 0.34 -13.42 -21.18
N PHE A 460 -0.51 -14.45 -21.25
CA PHE A 460 -1.43 -14.64 -22.39
C PHE A 460 -2.57 -13.60 -22.42
N ARG A 461 -3.14 -13.25 -21.26
CA ARG A 461 -4.22 -12.25 -21.14
C ARG A 461 -3.75 -10.84 -21.49
N ASP A 462 -2.54 -10.44 -21.10
CA ASP A 462 -1.97 -9.14 -21.47
C ASP A 462 -1.63 -9.06 -22.97
N ARG A 463 -1.09 -10.13 -23.57
CA ARG A 463 -0.96 -10.23 -25.04
C ARG A 463 -2.32 -10.04 -25.73
N LYS A 464 -3.39 -10.64 -25.20
CA LYS A 464 -4.78 -10.45 -25.71
C LYS A 464 -5.36 -9.06 -25.40
N ARG A 465 -4.82 -8.31 -24.44
CA ARG A 465 -5.21 -6.92 -24.12
C ARG A 465 -4.47 -5.89 -24.97
N VAL A 466 -3.21 -6.15 -25.35
CA VAL A 466 -2.41 -5.31 -26.26
C VAL A 466 -2.85 -5.46 -27.72
N ARG A 467 -3.18 -6.68 -28.17
CA ARG A 467 -3.64 -6.94 -29.56
C ARG A 467 -4.73 -6.00 -30.09
N PRO A 468 -5.85 -5.73 -29.38
CA PRO A 468 -6.87 -4.79 -29.87
C PRO A 468 -6.36 -3.33 -29.92
N ALA A 469 -5.48 -2.92 -29.01
CA ALA A 469 -4.90 -1.57 -29.02
C ALA A 469 -3.91 -1.35 -30.19
N GLN A 470 -3.20 -2.41 -30.61
CA GLN A 470 -2.37 -2.38 -31.82
C GLN A 470 -3.19 -2.53 -33.10
N ALA A 471 -4.24 -3.35 -33.11
CA ALA A 471 -5.14 -3.47 -34.26
C ALA A 471 -5.85 -2.14 -34.60
N ALA A 472 -6.21 -1.35 -33.58
CA ALA A 472 -6.74 0.01 -33.73
C ALA A 472 -5.68 1.06 -34.19
N LYS A 473 -4.41 0.66 -34.35
CA LYS A 473 -3.31 1.48 -34.87
C LYS A 473 -2.61 0.85 -36.09
N ALA A 474 -3.24 -0.11 -36.76
CA ALA A 474 -2.78 -0.53 -38.08
C ALA A 474 -2.92 0.67 -39.06
N PRO A 475 -1.87 1.03 -39.83
CA PRO A 475 -1.99 2.10 -40.81
C PRO A 475 -3.06 1.75 -41.85
N ALA A 476 -3.87 2.73 -42.25
CA ALA A 476 -4.88 2.52 -43.28
C ALA A 476 -4.21 2.04 -44.57
N LYS A 477 -4.75 0.97 -45.18
CA LYS A 477 -4.24 0.46 -46.46
C LYS A 477 -4.27 1.60 -47.49
N ALA A 478 -3.13 1.85 -48.13
CA ALA A 478 -2.99 2.89 -49.13
C ALA A 478 -4.05 2.75 -50.24
N PRO A 479 -4.59 3.86 -50.79
CA PRO A 479 -5.51 3.82 -51.91
C PRO A 479 -4.88 3.08 -53.10
N LYS A 480 -5.65 2.24 -53.79
CA LYS A 480 -5.22 1.68 -55.08
C LYS A 480 -5.09 2.84 -56.10
N PRO A 481 -4.05 2.85 -56.95
CA PRO A 481 -3.92 3.85 -58.00
C PRO A 481 -5.10 3.78 -58.98
N ALA A 482 -5.58 4.94 -59.44
CA ALA A 482 -6.64 5.03 -60.42
C ALA A 482 -6.16 4.56 -61.81
N LYS A 483 -7.07 4.01 -62.62
CA LYS A 483 -6.80 3.74 -64.05
C LYS A 483 -6.65 5.06 -64.83
N PRO A 484 -5.79 5.13 -65.86
CA PRO A 484 -5.72 6.30 -66.72
C PRO A 484 -7.02 6.49 -67.51
N THR A 485 -7.53 7.72 -67.55
CA THR A 485 -8.64 8.12 -68.43
C THR A 485 -8.12 8.38 -69.84
N ALA A 486 -8.61 7.63 -70.82
CA ALA A 486 -8.18 7.76 -72.21
C ALA A 486 -8.98 8.80 -72.99
N GLY A 487 -8.28 9.58 -73.82
CA GLY A 487 -8.76 10.09 -75.12
C GLY A 487 -10.04 10.92 -75.15
N ARG A 488 -9.95 12.21 -74.84
CA ARG A 488 -10.96 13.21 -75.27
C ARG A 488 -10.83 13.44 -76.78
N LYS A 489 -11.79 12.94 -77.59
CA LYS A 489 -11.94 13.30 -79.01
C LYS A 489 -13.34 13.87 -79.29
N ALA A 490 -13.44 14.62 -80.39
CA ALA A 490 -14.56 15.51 -80.68
C ALA A 490 -15.84 14.79 -81.14
N ALA A 491 -16.98 15.47 -80.97
CA ALA A 491 -18.25 15.07 -81.55
C ALA A 491 -18.42 15.63 -82.98
N PRO A 492 -19.10 14.89 -83.87
CA PRO A 492 -19.90 15.47 -84.94
C PRO A 492 -21.42 15.37 -84.60
N SER A 493 -22.25 16.05 -85.38
CA SER A 493 -23.63 16.40 -85.01
C SER A 493 -24.73 15.71 -85.83
N ARG A 494 -25.91 15.52 -85.21
CA ARG A 494 -27.27 15.41 -85.81
C ARG A 494 -27.53 14.24 -86.79
N GLY A 495 -28.39 13.30 -86.37
CA GLY A 495 -28.99 12.26 -87.22
C GLY A 495 -30.46 11.98 -86.87
N ARG A 496 -31.36 12.14 -87.85
CA ARG A 496 -32.84 12.03 -87.78
C ARG A 496 -33.38 10.66 -87.28
N LYS A 497 -34.54 10.72 -86.61
CA LYS A 497 -35.69 9.75 -86.65
C LYS A 497 -35.46 8.31 -86.14
N ALA A 498 -36.47 7.50 -85.77
CA ALA A 498 -37.84 7.73 -85.27
C ALA A 498 -38.49 6.37 -84.87
N VAL A 499 -39.55 6.39 -84.03
CA VAL A 499 -40.55 5.27 -83.84
C VAL A 499 -39.95 4.02 -83.12
N ARG A 500 -40.62 3.28 -82.19
CA ARG A 500 -42.05 2.91 -82.00
C ARG A 500 -42.39 2.69 -80.50
N THR A 501 -43.69 2.76 -80.18
CA THR A 501 -44.35 2.37 -78.90
C THR A 501 -45.19 1.09 -79.09
N PRO A 502 -45.95 0.56 -78.10
CA PRO A 502 -46.02 0.87 -76.65
C PRO A 502 -45.27 -0.22 -75.83
N ASP A 503 -45.68 -0.95 -74.77
CA ASP A 503 -46.88 -1.24 -73.92
C ASP A 503 -46.33 -1.82 -72.58
N ALA A 504 -47.04 -2.19 -71.50
CA ALA A 504 -48.29 -1.87 -70.78
C ALA A 504 -48.24 -2.69 -69.43
N PRO A 505 -49.04 -2.40 -68.36
CA PRO A 505 -48.83 -2.96 -67.00
C PRO A 505 -50.09 -3.77 -66.52
N PRO A 506 -50.49 -3.89 -65.22
CA PRO A 506 -49.86 -3.70 -63.88
C PRO A 506 -50.21 -4.84 -62.85
N ARG A 507 -49.89 -4.63 -61.54
CA ARG A 507 -50.44 -5.32 -60.33
C ARG A 507 -50.03 -6.81 -60.16
N GLY A 508 -50.23 -7.50 -59.02
CA GLY A 508 -50.84 -7.15 -57.72
C GLY A 508 -50.23 -7.98 -56.55
N ALA A 509 -50.86 -8.02 -55.37
CA ALA A 509 -50.22 -8.51 -54.12
C ALA A 509 -51.10 -9.46 -53.26
N VAL A 510 -50.60 -9.80 -52.05
CA VAL A 510 -51.22 -10.50 -50.89
C VAL A 510 -51.46 -12.04 -51.02
N PRO A 511 -51.67 -12.83 -49.91
CA PRO A 511 -50.92 -14.10 -49.70
C PRO A 511 -51.78 -15.32 -49.26
N ARG A 512 -51.16 -16.44 -48.80
CA ARG A 512 -51.44 -17.15 -47.51
C ARG A 512 -50.71 -18.49 -47.27
N THR A 513 -50.34 -18.72 -45.99
CA THR A 513 -50.24 -19.96 -45.17
C THR A 513 -50.23 -21.39 -45.80
N ALA A 514 -49.34 -22.29 -45.34
CA ALA A 514 -49.65 -23.44 -44.42
C ALA A 514 -48.72 -24.71 -44.50
N ALA A 515 -48.67 -25.44 -43.37
CA ALA A 515 -48.59 -26.91 -43.19
C ALA A 515 -47.40 -27.83 -43.67
N ARG A 516 -46.54 -28.19 -42.70
CA ARG A 516 -46.11 -29.57 -42.29
C ARG A 516 -45.30 -30.50 -43.27
N PRO A 517 -44.72 -31.65 -42.79
CA PRO A 517 -43.52 -32.26 -43.38
C PRO A 517 -43.62 -33.75 -43.82
N VAL A 518 -42.55 -34.26 -44.46
CA VAL A 518 -42.35 -35.68 -44.84
C VAL A 518 -41.01 -36.23 -44.26
N ARG A 519 -40.75 -37.55 -44.37
CA ARG A 519 -39.95 -38.35 -43.41
C ARG A 519 -39.07 -39.41 -44.10
N ARG A 520 -37.85 -39.67 -43.58
CA ARG A 520 -37.14 -40.99 -43.55
C ARG A 520 -36.69 -41.62 -44.90
N PRO A 521 -36.05 -42.82 -44.93
CA PRO A 521 -34.92 -43.34 -44.09
C PRO A 521 -33.83 -44.09 -44.90
N ARG A 522 -32.84 -44.69 -44.23
CA ARG A 522 -32.21 -45.98 -44.64
C ARG A 522 -31.76 -46.82 -43.41
N HIS A 523 -31.90 -48.15 -43.51
CA HIS A 523 -31.32 -49.20 -42.62
C HIS A 523 -30.00 -49.72 -43.25
N HIS A 524 -29.19 -50.66 -42.71
CA HIS A 524 -29.27 -51.76 -41.71
C HIS A 524 -27.96 -51.84 -40.87
N GLY A 525 -27.77 -52.69 -39.86
CA GLY A 525 -28.62 -53.68 -39.16
C GLY A 525 -27.80 -54.76 -38.41
N SER A 526 -28.44 -55.54 -37.50
CA SER A 526 -27.86 -56.60 -36.62
C SER A 526 -26.73 -56.16 -35.66
N GLY A 527 -26.49 -56.75 -34.48
CA GLY A 527 -27.16 -57.79 -33.68
C GLY A 527 -26.46 -57.92 -32.30
N GLN A 528 -26.90 -58.71 -31.30
CA GLN A 528 -28.07 -59.60 -31.20
C GLN A 528 -28.83 -59.44 -29.86
N ARG A 529 -28.59 -60.29 -28.84
CA ARG A 529 -29.30 -60.37 -27.53
C ARG A 529 -28.45 -61.06 -26.46
N GLN A 530 -28.52 -60.59 -25.20
CA GLN A 530 -28.78 -61.31 -23.92
C GLN A 530 -28.33 -60.40 -22.74
N ALA A 531 -28.95 -60.21 -21.57
CA ALA A 531 -30.17 -60.66 -20.87
C ALA A 531 -29.87 -61.34 -19.51
N ARG A 532 -30.40 -60.78 -18.41
CA ARG A 532 -30.25 -61.20 -16.99
C ARG A 532 -28.83 -61.02 -16.40
N ARG A 533 -28.64 -60.90 -15.07
CA ARG A 533 -29.58 -60.92 -13.93
C ARG A 533 -29.10 -60.01 -12.78
N GLU A 534 -30.01 -59.61 -11.89
CA GLU A 534 -29.68 -59.00 -10.59
C GLU A 534 -29.18 -60.06 -9.59
N ARG A 535 -28.39 -59.61 -8.60
CA ARG A 535 -28.36 -60.11 -7.21
C ARG A 535 -27.77 -59.04 -6.29
N ALA A 536 -27.96 -59.19 -4.98
CA ALA A 536 -27.67 -58.16 -3.99
C ALA A 536 -27.19 -58.73 -2.65
N LEU A 537 -26.60 -57.84 -1.84
CA LEU A 537 -26.41 -57.89 -0.38
C LEU A 537 -25.40 -58.88 0.23
N GLU A 538 -25.10 -58.58 1.50
CA GLU A 538 -24.25 -59.27 2.50
C GLU A 538 -22.71 -59.23 2.27
N GLY A 539 -21.87 -59.01 3.29
CA GLY A 539 -22.16 -58.57 4.68
C GLY A 539 -20.95 -58.62 5.64
N GLN A 540 -21.03 -57.85 6.75
CA GLN A 540 -20.25 -57.94 8.02
C GLN A 540 -18.72 -57.65 7.97
N ARG A 541 -18.17 -56.73 8.80
CA ARG A 541 -17.80 -56.78 10.26
C ARG A 541 -16.77 -57.88 10.58
N TYR A 542 -15.60 -57.63 11.17
CA TYR A 542 -15.29 -56.89 12.40
C TYR A 542 -13.83 -56.38 12.42
N GLY A 543 -13.48 -55.53 13.40
CA GLY A 543 -12.16 -54.91 13.60
C GLY A 543 -12.32 -53.59 14.34
#